data_AF-A0A6N7X5R9-F1
#
_entry.id   AF-A0A6N7X5R9-F1
#
_cell.length_a   1.000
_cell.length_b   1.000
_cell.length_c   1.000
_cell.angle_alpha   90.00
_cell.angle_beta   90.00
_cell.angle_gamma   90.00
#
_symmetry.space_group_name_H-M   'P 1'
#
loop_
_entity.id
_entity.type
_entity.pdbx_description
1 polymer ?
#
loop_
_entity_poly.entity_id
_entity_poly.type
_entity_poly.pdbx_seq_one_letter_code
_entity_poly.pdbx_strand_id
1 'polypeptide(L)'
;MLGIITDMRIAVRHMSCSMAKLLESASEILKRYGVRRAVLFGSQAAGKAKSGSDIDLAIWPSRALSASEWFDIQDELDDLPTLRTWDLVDMTRVRSDSLIANEVARHGIELYRETEPAIKTERLTVSGKR
;
A
#
# COMPACT_ATOMS: atom_id res chain seq x y z
N MET A 1 2.89 -24.97 3.19
CA MET A 1 3.17 -23.87 2.27
C MET A 1 2.13 -22.78 2.54
N LEU A 2 2.40 -21.89 3.49
CA LEU A 2 1.55 -20.75 3.83
C LEU A 2 2.50 -19.56 3.94
N GLY A 3 2.62 -18.83 2.83
CA GLY A 3 3.37 -17.59 2.79
C GLY A 3 2.64 -16.55 3.63
N ILE A 4 3.16 -16.33 4.85
CA ILE A 4 3.22 -15.05 5.55
C ILE A 4 2.33 -13.95 4.96
N ILE A 5 1.08 -13.91 5.45
CA ILE A 5 0.20 -12.75 5.36
C ILE A 5 0.95 -11.59 6.03
N THR A 6 1.48 -10.69 5.22
CA THR A 6 2.30 -9.57 5.64
C THR A 6 1.50 -8.69 6.60
N ASP A 7 2.06 -8.44 7.78
CA ASP A 7 1.43 -7.80 8.94
C ASP A 7 0.72 -6.46 8.63
N MET A 8 -0.60 -6.50 8.41
CA MET A 8 -1.52 -5.34 8.45
C MET A 8 -1.80 -4.88 9.90
N ARG A 9 -0.82 -4.97 10.82
CA ARG A 9 -1.12 -5.31 12.23
C ARG A 9 -0.97 -4.24 13.32
N ILE A 10 -0.70 -2.98 12.99
CA ILE A 10 -0.60 -1.94 14.05
C ILE A 10 -1.52 -0.74 13.82
N ALA A 11 -1.66 -0.23 12.59
CA ALA A 11 -2.32 1.06 12.37
C ALA A 11 -3.84 1.02 12.13
N VAL A 12 -4.40 -0.07 11.60
CA VAL A 12 -5.86 -0.19 11.33
C VAL A 12 -6.69 -0.45 12.60
N ARG A 13 -6.03 -0.65 13.77
CA ARG A 13 -6.65 -1.09 15.04
C ARG A 13 -7.69 -0.12 15.63
N HIS A 14 -7.75 1.13 15.18
CA HIS A 14 -8.74 2.12 15.60
C HIS A 14 -9.81 2.43 14.53
N MET A 15 -9.79 1.75 13.37
CA MET A 15 -10.79 1.93 12.32
C MET A 15 -11.99 0.99 12.54
N SER A 16 -13.16 1.37 12.00
CA SER A 16 -14.32 0.47 12.01
C SER A 16 -13.98 -0.85 11.30
N CYS A 17 -14.54 -1.96 11.79
CA CYS A 17 -14.33 -3.29 11.18
C CYS A 17 -14.70 -3.33 9.68
N SER A 18 -15.67 -2.51 9.26
CA SER A 18 -16.04 -2.34 7.84
C SER A 18 -14.92 -1.70 7.01
N MET A 19 -14.26 -0.65 7.53
CA MET A 19 -13.15 0.01 6.84
C MET A 19 -11.92 -0.89 6.77
N ALA A 20 -11.63 -1.62 7.86
CA ALA A 20 -10.52 -2.55 7.87
C ALA A 20 -10.63 -3.62 6.77
N LYS A 21 -11.82 -4.23 6.61
CA LYS A 21 -12.11 -5.18 5.54
C LYS A 21 -12.02 -4.55 4.15
N LEU A 22 -12.51 -3.33 4.00
CA LEU A 22 -12.44 -2.61 2.73
C LEU A 22 -10.99 -2.36 2.29
N LEU A 23 -10.14 -1.90 3.20
CA LEU A 23 -8.71 -1.67 2.94
C LEU A 23 -7.94 -2.97 2.69
N GLU A 24 -8.38 -4.08 3.30
CA GLU A 24 -7.84 -5.42 3.02
C GLU A 24 -8.15 -5.85 1.58
N SER A 25 -9.41 -5.75 1.14
CA SER A 25 -9.79 -6.06 -0.26
C SER A 25 -9.08 -5.16 -1.27
N ALA A 26 -8.97 -3.86 -0.99
CA ALA A 26 -8.19 -2.93 -1.82
C ALA A 26 -6.71 -3.32 -1.89
N SER A 27 -6.12 -3.73 -0.76
CA SER A 27 -4.74 -4.20 -0.73
C SER A 27 -4.53 -5.47 -1.57
N GLU A 28 -5.49 -6.39 -1.58
CA GLU A 28 -5.45 -7.58 -2.43
C GLU A 28 -5.51 -7.26 -3.92
N ILE A 29 -6.37 -6.32 -4.33
CA ILE A 29 -6.43 -5.81 -5.70
C ILE A 29 -5.06 -5.24 -6.10
N LEU A 30 -4.53 -4.29 -5.33
CA LEU A 30 -3.25 -3.63 -5.64
C LEU A 30 -2.08 -4.62 -5.76
N LYS A 31 -2.04 -5.65 -4.91
CA LYS A 31 -1.01 -6.69 -4.97
C LYS A 31 -1.05 -7.48 -6.29
N ARG A 32 -2.23 -7.76 -6.86
CA ARG A 32 -2.36 -8.46 -8.15
C ARG A 32 -1.72 -7.68 -9.30
N TYR A 33 -1.75 -6.36 -9.23
CA TYR A 33 -1.13 -5.48 -10.21
C TYR A 33 0.35 -5.17 -9.92
N GLY A 34 0.98 -5.89 -8.99
CA GLY A 34 2.40 -5.75 -8.69
C GLY A 34 2.73 -4.49 -7.88
N VAL A 35 1.78 -3.95 -7.12
CA VAL A 35 2.05 -2.90 -6.13
C VAL A 35 2.80 -3.48 -4.94
N ARG A 36 3.97 -2.90 -4.66
CA ARG A 36 4.91 -3.38 -3.64
C ARG A 36 4.64 -2.76 -2.28
N ARG A 37 4.04 -1.58 -2.25
CA ARG A 37 3.74 -0.83 -1.04
C ARG A 37 2.50 0.02 -1.27
N ALA A 38 1.61 0.03 -0.28
CA ALA A 38 0.47 0.95 -0.25
C ALA A 38 0.39 1.64 1.12
N VAL A 39 0.11 2.93 1.11
CA VAL A 39 -0.02 3.78 2.29
C VAL A 39 -1.33 4.55 2.18
N LEU A 40 -2.18 4.41 3.19
CA LEU A 40 -3.36 5.25 3.37
C LEU A 40 -2.89 6.62 3.87
N PHE A 41 -3.34 7.70 3.23
CA PHE A 41 -3.03 9.05 3.67
C PHE A 41 -4.29 9.93 3.69
N GLY A 42 -4.10 11.24 3.84
CA GLY A 42 -5.21 12.19 3.82
C GLY A 42 -6.15 12.08 5.02
N SER A 43 -7.42 12.41 4.78
CA SER A 43 -8.40 12.65 5.85
C SER A 43 -8.70 11.40 6.69
N GLN A 44 -8.62 10.22 6.07
CA GLN A 44 -8.79 8.92 6.73
C GLN A 44 -7.63 8.59 7.68
N ALA A 45 -6.40 8.91 7.28
CA ALA A 45 -5.21 8.68 8.11
C ALA A 45 -5.14 9.66 9.30
N ALA A 46 -5.62 10.89 9.13
CA ALA A 46 -5.62 11.91 10.16
C ALA A 46 -6.70 11.74 11.25
N GLY A 47 -7.58 10.74 11.13
CA GLY A 47 -8.69 10.50 12.07
C GLY A 47 -9.76 11.59 12.07
N LYS A 48 -9.76 12.47 11.06
CA LYS A 48 -10.70 13.59 10.89
C LYS A 48 -11.74 13.33 9.80
N ALA A 49 -11.77 12.13 9.23
CA ALA A 49 -12.67 11.76 8.17
C ALA A 49 -14.14 11.97 8.59
N LYS A 50 -14.86 12.74 7.78
CA LYS A 50 -16.32 12.85 7.90
C LYS A 50 -16.94 11.63 7.21
N SER A 51 -18.20 11.35 7.52
CA SER A 51 -18.98 10.36 6.78
C SER A 51 -19.01 10.74 5.29
N GLY A 52 -18.40 9.91 4.43
CA GLY A 52 -18.34 10.12 2.98
C GLY A 52 -17.03 10.67 2.43
N SER A 53 -15.99 10.89 3.25
CA SER A 53 -14.68 11.29 2.72
C SER A 53 -14.05 10.20 1.86
N ASP A 54 -13.41 10.62 0.76
CA ASP A 54 -12.63 9.82 -0.17
C ASP A 54 -11.53 9.02 0.56
N ILE A 55 -11.08 7.92 -0.07
CA ILE A 55 -10.00 7.07 0.44
C ILE A 55 -8.74 7.34 -0.39
N ASP A 56 -7.80 8.06 0.20
CA ASP A 56 -6.54 8.43 -0.45
C ASP A 56 -5.46 7.34 -0.26
N LEU A 57 -4.99 6.74 -1.36
CA LEU A 57 -3.96 5.70 -1.36
C LEU A 57 -2.73 6.11 -2.17
N ALA A 58 -1.59 6.14 -1.48
CA ALA A 58 -0.28 6.31 -2.08
C ALA A 58 0.34 4.93 -2.36
N ILE A 59 0.70 4.67 -3.61
CA ILE A 59 1.21 3.36 -4.05
C ILE A 59 2.61 3.44 -4.65
N TRP A 60 3.37 2.35 -4.49
CA TRP A 60 4.66 2.13 -5.15
C TRP A 60 4.59 0.84 -5.95
N PRO A 61 4.27 0.91 -7.26
CA PRO A 61 4.30 -0.26 -8.12
C PRO A 61 5.74 -0.74 -8.38
N SER A 62 5.90 -2.05 -8.56
CA SER A 62 7.20 -2.67 -8.89
C SER A 62 7.72 -2.28 -10.27
N ARG A 63 6.82 -1.86 -11.16
CA ARG A 63 7.09 -1.33 -12.50
C ARG A 63 6.12 -0.22 -12.82
N ALA A 64 6.37 0.51 -13.89
CA ALA A 64 5.37 1.44 -14.42
C ALA A 64 4.08 0.66 -14.78
N LEU A 65 2.96 1.13 -14.25
CA LEU A 65 1.63 0.69 -14.64
C LEU A 65 1.30 1.30 -16.01
N SER A 66 0.75 0.48 -16.90
CA SER A 66 0.16 0.96 -18.15
C SER A 66 -1.15 1.71 -17.88
N ALA A 67 -1.63 2.47 -18.87
CA ALA A 67 -2.90 3.18 -18.73
C ALA A 67 -4.08 2.21 -18.53
N SER A 68 -4.10 1.07 -19.23
CA SER A 68 -5.14 0.05 -19.05
C SER A 68 -5.16 -0.48 -17.62
N GLU A 69 -4.01 -0.90 -17.10
CA GLU A 69 -3.91 -1.41 -15.73
C GLU A 69 -4.32 -0.37 -14.69
N TRP A 70 -4.04 0.91 -14.94
CA TRP A 70 -4.48 1.98 -14.07
C TRP A 70 -6.00 2.14 -14.06
N PHE A 71 -6.67 1.96 -15.20
CA PHE A 71 -8.14 1.94 -15.27
C PHE A 71 -8.71 0.68 -14.63
N ASP A 72 -8.14 -0.50 -14.92
CA ASP A 72 -8.60 -1.77 -14.36
C ASP A 72 -8.52 -1.76 -12.83
N ILE A 73 -7.44 -1.20 -12.25
CA ILE A 73 -7.31 -1.01 -10.80
C ILE A 73 -8.43 -0.10 -10.25
N GLN A 74 -8.72 1.01 -10.92
CA GLN A 74 -9.75 1.95 -10.46
C GLN A 74 -11.14 1.31 -10.51
N ASP A 75 -11.49 0.64 -11.61
CA ASP A 75 -12.76 -0.08 -11.76
C ASP A 75 -12.91 -1.15 -10.67
N GLU A 76 -11.88 -1.97 -10.42
CA GLU A 76 -11.93 -2.99 -9.36
C GLU A 76 -12.05 -2.41 -7.94
N LEU A 77 -11.49 -1.23 -7.69
CA LEU A 77 -11.63 -0.54 -6.41
C LEU A 77 -13.03 0.07 -6.26
N ASP A 78 -13.59 0.65 -7.31
CA ASP A 78 -14.92 1.24 -7.33
C ASP A 78 -16.03 0.17 -7.19
N ASP A 79 -15.77 -1.06 -7.63
CA ASP A 79 -16.66 -2.22 -7.43
C ASP A 79 -16.70 -2.73 -5.97
N LEU A 80 -15.80 -2.25 -5.09
CA LEU A 80 -15.86 -2.62 -3.68
C LEU A 80 -17.13 -2.06 -3.03
N PRO A 81 -17.74 -2.77 -2.05
CA PRO A 81 -19.04 -2.41 -1.47
C PRO A 81 -18.95 -1.21 -0.50
N THR A 82 -18.70 -0.02 -1.05
CA THR A 82 -18.52 1.25 -0.36
C THR A 82 -19.19 2.38 -1.15
N LEU A 83 -19.67 3.41 -0.45
CA LEU A 83 -20.16 4.65 -1.09
C LEU A 83 -19.05 5.72 -1.20
N ARG A 84 -17.80 5.32 -0.91
CA ARG A 84 -16.63 6.21 -0.94
C ARG A 84 -15.91 6.03 -2.26
N THR A 85 -15.32 7.09 -2.76
CA THR A 85 -14.42 7.05 -3.92
C THR A 85 -12.98 6.77 -3.48
N TRP A 86 -12.17 6.32 -4.42
CA TRP A 86 -10.75 6.06 -4.23
C TRP A 86 -9.92 7.12 -4.98
N ASP A 87 -8.95 7.72 -4.30
CA ASP A 87 -7.93 8.56 -4.95
C ASP A 87 -6.58 7.83 -4.90
N LEU A 88 -6.03 7.51 -6.06
CA LEU A 88 -4.81 6.75 -6.21
C LEU A 88 -3.67 7.64 -6.68
N VAL A 89 -2.55 7.60 -5.95
CA VAL A 89 -1.35 8.35 -6.29
C VAL A 89 -0.16 7.42 -6.51
N ASP A 90 0.38 7.41 -7.73
CA ASP A 90 1.62 6.72 -8.07
C ASP A 90 2.83 7.54 -7.56
N MET A 91 3.36 7.13 -6.41
CA MET A 91 4.47 7.79 -5.75
C MET A 91 5.81 7.64 -6.49
N THR A 92 5.90 6.80 -7.53
CA THR A 92 7.09 6.72 -8.39
C THR A 92 7.20 7.91 -9.34
N ARG A 93 6.09 8.62 -9.57
CA ARG A 93 6.00 9.80 -10.45
C ARG A 93 5.94 11.12 -9.69
N VAL A 94 5.72 11.05 -8.38
CA VAL A 94 5.61 12.21 -7.50
C VAL A 94 7.00 12.66 -7.07
N ARG A 95 7.26 13.97 -7.13
CA ARG A 95 8.51 14.54 -6.63
C ARG A 95 8.59 14.43 -5.12
N SER A 96 9.78 14.14 -4.60
CA SER A 96 10.03 13.99 -3.16
C SER A 96 9.80 15.26 -2.34
N ASP A 97 9.90 16.43 -2.96
CA ASP A 97 9.66 17.75 -2.36
C ASP A 97 8.19 18.19 -2.38
N SER A 98 7.30 17.40 -3.00
CA SER A 98 5.88 17.74 -3.10
C SER A 98 5.15 17.70 -1.75
N LEU A 99 4.03 18.43 -1.67
CA LEU A 99 3.15 18.40 -0.50
C LEU A 99 2.62 17.00 -0.22
N ILE A 100 2.25 16.25 -1.27
CA ILE A 100 1.75 14.87 -1.14
C ILE A 100 2.83 13.95 -0.56
N ALA A 101 4.07 14.02 -1.06
CA ALA A 101 5.17 13.21 -0.52
C ALA A 101 5.42 13.50 0.97
N ASN A 102 5.35 14.77 1.38
CA ASN A 102 5.48 15.16 2.78
C ASN A 102 4.30 14.66 3.64
N GLU A 103 3.08 14.75 3.14
CA GLU A 103 1.87 14.28 3.84
C GLU A 103 1.93 12.76 4.07
N VAL A 104 2.22 12.00 3.02
CA VAL A 104 2.36 10.55 3.06
C VAL A 104 3.50 10.13 4.01
N ALA A 105 4.61 10.87 4.04
CA ALA A 105 5.73 10.57 4.92
C ALA A 105 5.45 10.87 6.41
N ARG A 106 4.69 11.93 6.71
CA ARG A 106 4.43 12.38 8.09
C ARG A 106 3.20 11.75 8.72
N HIS A 107 2.16 11.52 7.93
CA HIS A 107 0.84 11.13 8.41
C HIS A 107 0.32 9.83 7.78
N GLY A 108 1.06 9.25 6.83
CA GLY A 108 0.66 8.02 6.16
C GLY A 108 0.60 6.81 7.11
N ILE A 109 -0.43 6.00 6.92
CA ILE A 109 -0.63 4.70 7.55
C ILE A 109 -0.24 3.61 6.54
N GLU A 110 0.87 2.91 6.79
CA GLU A 110 1.30 1.81 5.92
C GLU A 110 0.33 0.63 6.02
N LEU A 111 -0.31 0.28 4.90
CA LEU A 111 -1.24 -0.86 4.80
C LEU A 111 -0.47 -2.16 4.62
N TYR A 112 0.49 -2.15 3.69
CA TYR A 112 1.44 -3.23 3.49
C TYR A 112 2.69 -2.74 2.77
N ARG A 113 3.74 -3.54 2.89
CA ARG A 113 4.99 -3.43 2.15
C ARG A 113 5.52 -4.84 1.89
N GLU A 114 5.79 -5.16 0.65
CA GLU A 114 6.58 -6.33 0.32
C GLU A 114 8.01 -6.10 0.85
N THR A 115 8.40 -6.88 1.84
CA THR A 115 9.78 -6.93 2.30
C THR A 115 10.57 -7.73 1.28
N GLU A 116 11.71 -7.20 0.82
CA GLU A 116 12.61 -8.01 0.01
C GLU A 116 12.95 -9.30 0.77
N PRO A 117 13.02 -10.45 0.09
CA PRO A 117 13.44 -11.68 0.75
C PRO A 117 14.82 -11.42 1.33
N ALA A 118 14.96 -11.62 2.65
CA ALA A 118 16.22 -11.46 3.36
C ALA A 118 17.31 -12.19 2.57
N ILE A 119 18.29 -11.44 2.06
CA ILE A 119 19.44 -12.01 1.38
C ILE A 119 20.04 -13.02 2.35
N LYS A 120 19.93 -14.32 2.05
CA LYS A 120 20.72 -15.34 2.74
C LYS A 120 22.16 -15.03 2.39
N THR A 121 22.86 -14.31 3.27
CA THR A 121 24.32 -14.23 3.22
C THR A 121 24.83 -15.64 3.43
N GLU A 122 25.03 -16.37 2.34
CA GLU A 122 25.87 -17.55 2.34
C GLU A 122 27.24 -17.11 2.81
N ARG A 123 27.58 -17.46 4.06
CA ARG A 123 28.94 -17.36 4.56
C ARG A 123 29.80 -18.21 3.64
N LEU A 124 30.54 -17.57 2.74
CA LEU A 124 31.74 -18.16 2.17
C LEU A 124 32.66 -18.49 3.35
N THR A 125 32.66 -19.76 3.74
CA THR A 125 33.73 -20.32 4.56
C THR A 125 34.97 -20.31 3.68
N VAL A 126 35.81 -19.30 3.87
CA VAL A 126 37.16 -19.31 3.31
C VAL A 126 37.88 -20.47 3.97
N SER A 127 37.99 -21.57 3.23
CA SER A 127 38.84 -22.70 3.57
C SER A 127 40.28 -22.21 3.60
N GLY A 128 40.79 -21.93 4.79
CA GLY A 128 42.21 -21.81 5.04
C GLY A 128 42.87 -23.16 4.80
N LYS A 129 43.45 -23.35 3.61
CA LYS A 129 44.45 -24.39 3.39
C LYS A 129 45.81 -23.85 3.84
N ARG A 130 46.42 -24.66 4.70
CA ARG A 130 47.77 -24.53 5.26
C ARG A 130 48.84 -24.57 4.17
#